data_AF-A0A359EH40-F1
#
_entry.id   AF-A0A359EH40-F1
#
_cell.length_a   1.000
_cell.length_b   1.000
_cell.length_c   1.000
_cell.angle_alpha   90.00
_cell.angle_beta   90.00
_cell.angle_gamma   90.00
#
_symmetry.space_group_name_H-M   'P 1'
#
loop_
_entity.id
_entity.type
_entity.pdbx_description
1 polymer ?
#
loop_
_entity_poly.entity_id
_entity_poly.type
_entity_poly.pdbx_seq_one_letter_code
_entity_poly.pdbx_strand_id
1 'polypeptide(L)' 'MTFFDASGKAEEIPVPEEYLYLGEIEDMHNAILDGAPGYLTLEETRNHVKTVLALYESANTGKVVKL' A
#
# COMPACT_ATOMS: atom_id res chain seq x y z
N MET A 1 5.71 4.60 -17.10
CA MET A 1 5.22 5.36 -15.92
C MET A 1 6.03 6.63 -15.86
N THR A 2 5.38 7.78 -15.96
CA THR A 2 6.08 9.08 -15.89
C THR A 2 6.46 9.39 -14.44
N PHE A 3 7.76 9.44 -14.15
CA PHE A 3 8.28 9.88 -12.86
C PHE A 3 8.76 11.33 -12.97
N PHE A 4 8.55 12.11 -11.91
CA PHE A 4 9.03 13.48 -11.80
C PHE A 4 10.00 13.58 -10.62
N ASP A 5 11.22 14.03 -10.89
CA ASP A 5 12.20 14.25 -9.82
C ASP A 5 11.94 15.54 -9.02
N ALA A 6 12.75 15.80 -8.00
CA ALA A 6 12.63 16.99 -7.15
C ALA A 6 12.84 18.32 -7.90
N SER A 7 13.42 18.29 -9.10
CA SER A 7 13.57 19.46 -9.98
C SER A 7 12.41 19.63 -10.96
N GLY A 8 11.45 18.70 -10.96
CA GLY A 8 10.33 18.67 -11.89
C GLY A 8 10.68 18.08 -13.26
N LYS A 9 11.86 17.46 -13.42
CA LYS A 9 12.24 16.79 -14.66
C LYS A 9 11.49 15.47 -14.77
N ALA A 10 10.84 15.26 -15.92
CA ALA A 10 10.15 14.01 -16.23
C ALA A 10 11.11 12.96 -16.82
N GLU A 11 10.95 11.72 -16.37
CA GLU A 11 11.55 10.54 -16.99
C GLU A 11 10.51 9.43 -17.15
N GLU A 12 10.60 8.68 -18.26
CA GLU A 12 9.77 7.50 -18.45
C GLU A 12 10.46 6.28 -17.84
N ILE A 13 9.81 5.70 -16.83
CA ILE A 13 10.22 4.43 -16.24
C ILE A 13 9.44 3.31 -16.97
N PRO A 14 10.12 2.38 -17.66
CA PRO A 14 9.46 1.24 -18.27
C PRO A 14 8.91 0.34 -17.18
N VAL A 15 7.60 0.08 -17.21
CA VAL A 15 6.91 -0.84 -16.32
C VAL A 15 6.12 -1.81 -17.22
N PRO A 16 6.28 -3.13 -17.06
CA PRO A 16 5.48 -4.11 -17.80
C PRO A 16 3.98 -3.89 -17.58
N GLU A 17 3.19 -4.06 -18.62
CA GLU A 17 1.73 -4.10 -18.47
C GLU A 17 1.33 -5.45 -17.88
N GLU A 18 0.69 -5.42 -16.71
CA GLU A 18 0.17 -6.59 -16.01
C GLU A 18 -1.28 -6.32 -15.57
N TYR A 19 -2.01 -7.38 -15.24
CA TYR A 19 -3.32 -7.22 -14.63
C TYR A 19 -3.19 -6.57 -13.24
N LEU A 20 -4.00 -5.55 -12.97
CA LEU A 20 -3.91 -4.74 -11.74
C LEU A 20 -3.95 -5.56 -10.44
N TYR A 21 -4.58 -6.73 -10.45
CA TYR A 21 -4.73 -7.59 -9.28
C TYR A 21 -3.91 -8.89 -9.36
N LEU A 22 -2.99 -9.01 -10.32
CA LEU A 22 -2.25 -10.25 -10.55
C LEU A 22 -1.42 -10.62 -9.32
N GLY A 23 -0.70 -9.66 -8.75
CA GLY A 23 0.15 -9.87 -7.58
C GLY A 23 -0.63 -10.38 -6.38
N GLU A 24 -1.82 -9.85 -6.13
CA GLU A 24 -2.69 -10.29 -5.03
C GLU A 24 -3.13 -11.76 -5.20
N ILE A 25 -3.39 -12.19 -6.43
CA ILE A 25 -3.75 -13.58 -6.73
C ILE A 25 -2.52 -14.49 -6.55
N GLU A 26 -1.35 -14.07 -7.02
CA GLU A 26 -0.11 -14.81 -6.86
C GLU A 26 0.29 -14.96 -5.38
N ASP A 27 0.14 -13.90 -4.58
CA ASP A 27 0.39 -13.94 -3.14
C ASP A 27 -0.58 -14.88 -2.42
N MET A 28 -1.87 -14.83 -2.77
CA MET A 28 -2.86 -15.76 -2.24
C MET A 28 -2.55 -17.21 -2.62
N HIS A 29 -2.13 -17.45 -3.86
CA HIS A 29 -1.73 -18.77 -4.35
C HIS A 29 -0.57 -19.33 -3.52
N ASN A 30 0.51 -18.56 -3.38
CA ASN A 30 1.70 -18.95 -2.62
C ASN A 30 1.37 -19.22 -1.15
N ALA A 31 0.52 -18.41 -0.53
CA ALA A 31 0.10 -18.61 0.85
C ALA A 31 -0.73 -19.89 1.02
N ILE A 32 -1.67 -20.16 0.10
CA ILE A 32 -2.59 -21.31 0.19
C ILE A 32 -1.88 -22.62 -0.13
N LEU A 33 -1.09 -22.66 -1.21
CA LEU A 33 -0.55 -23.90 -1.75
C LEU A 33 0.84 -24.22 -1.19
N ASP A 34 1.66 -23.20 -0.93
CA ASP A 34 3.04 -23.38 -0.47
C ASP A 34 3.24 -23.02 1.01
N GLY A 35 2.20 -22.51 1.68
CA GLY A 35 2.26 -22.09 3.08
C GLY A 35 3.15 -20.88 3.32
N ALA A 36 3.42 -20.08 2.27
CA ALA A 36 4.16 -18.84 2.41
C ALA A 36 3.39 -17.85 3.32
N PRO A 37 4.07 -16.95 4.05
CA PRO A 37 3.40 -15.84 4.70
C PRO A 37 2.64 -15.00 3.67
N GLY A 38 1.44 -14.52 4.03
CA GLY A 38 0.75 -13.53 3.20
C GLY A 38 1.57 -12.25 3.08
N TYR A 39 1.56 -11.62 1.90
CA TYR A 39 2.32 -10.41 1.63
C TYR A 39 2.04 -9.27 2.63
N LEU A 40 0.76 -9.10 3.01
CA LEU A 40 0.35 -8.18 4.06
C LEU A 40 0.06 -8.94 5.35
N THR A 41 0.73 -8.56 6.44
CA THR A 41 0.50 -9.15 7.75
C THR A 41 -0.79 -8.62 8.40
N LEU A 42 -1.32 -9.38 9.36
CA LEU A 42 -2.45 -8.91 10.17
C LEU A 42 -2.09 -7.66 11.00
N GLU A 43 -0.82 -7.51 11.39
CA GLU A 43 -0.37 -6.33 12.13
C GLU A 43 -0.37 -5.08 11.24
N GLU A 44 0.18 -5.17 10.03
CA GLU A 44 0.19 -4.06 9.07
C GLU A 44 -1.22 -3.64 8.68
N THR A 45 -2.10 -4.60 8.38
CA THR A 45 -3.51 -4.30 8.06
C THR A 45 -4.25 -3.62 9.21
N ARG A 46 -3.97 -3.99 10.47
CA ARG A 46 -4.50 -3.25 11.65
C ARG A 46 -3.93 -1.83 11.74
N ASN A 47 -2.66 -1.65 11.41
CA ASN A 47 -2.03 -0.32 11.43
C ASN A 47 -2.58 0.58 10.31
N HIS A 48 -2.94 0.05 9.14
CA HIS A 48 -3.66 0.79 8.11
C HIS A 48 -5.00 1.34 8.65
N VAL A 49 -5.79 0.50 9.31
CA VAL A 49 -7.08 0.91 9.90
C VAL A 49 -6.86 1.98 10.98
N LYS A 50 -5.91 1.79 11.91
CA LYS A 50 -5.60 2.79 12.94
C LYS A 50 -5.19 4.14 12.32
N THR A 51 -4.40 4.11 11.26
CA THR A 51 -3.96 5.32 10.55
C THR A 51 -5.15 6.08 9.98
N VAL A 52 -6.07 5.40 9.28
CA VAL A 52 -7.28 6.04 8.74
C VAL A 52 -8.15 6.62 9.84
N LEU A 53 -8.31 5.91 10.96
CA LEU A 53 -9.07 6.41 12.12
C LEU A 53 -8.42 7.65 12.74
N ALA A 54 -7.09 7.67 12.90
CA ALA A 54 -6.38 8.83 13.42
C ALA A 54 -6.48 10.05 12.50
N LEU A 55 -6.44 9.85 11.17
CA LEU A 55 -6.68 10.92 10.19
C LEU A 55 -8.10 11.46 10.30
N TYR A 56 -9.09 10.57 10.43
CA TYR A 56 -10.49 10.96 10.60
C TYR A 56 -10.71 11.76 11.89
N GLU A 57 -10.15 11.31 13.01
CA GLU A 57 -10.20 12.03 14.29
C GLU A 57 -9.49 13.38 14.22
N SER A 58 -8.33 13.44 13.56
CA SER A 58 -7.59 14.68 13.36
C SER A 58 -8.40 15.69 12.54
N ALA A 59 -9.04 15.25 11.44
CA ALA A 59 -9.91 16.09 10.64
C ALA A 59 -11.13 16.61 11.42
N ASN A 60 -11.72 15.78 12.28
CA ASN A 60 -12.87 16.16 13.09
C ASN A 60 -12.51 17.13 14.23
N THR A 61 -11.32 17.02 14.80
CA THR A 61 -10.92 17.78 16.00
C THR A 61 -9.98 18.95 15.72
N GLY A 62 -9.37 18.99 14.53
CA GLY A 62 -8.31 19.95 14.17
C GLY A 62 -7.00 19.73 14.95
N LYS A 63 -6.81 18.57 15.60
CA LYS A 63 -5.62 18.26 16.42
C LYS A 63 -4.80 17.14 15.80
N VAL A 64 -3.51 17.11 16.12
CA VAL A 64 -2.63 15.98 15.77
C VAL A 64 -2.98 14.78 16.65
N VAL A 65 -3.20 13.61 16.04
CA VAL A 65 -3.44 12.33 16.71
C VAL A 65 -2.22 11.42 16.53
N LYS A 66 -1.75 10.78 17.61
CA LYS A 66 -0.62 9.84 17.58
C LYS A 66 -1.13 8.40 17.58
N LEU A 67 -0.44 7.54 16.83
CA LEU A 67 -0.68 6.10 16.76
C LEU A 67 0.00 5.32 17.88
#